data_AF-A0A931ZWE1-F1
#
_entry.id   AF-A0A931ZWE1-F1
#
_cell.length_a   1.000
_cell.length_b   1.000
_cell.length_c   1.000
_cell.angle_alpha   90.00
_cell.angle_beta   90.00
_cell.angle_gamma   90.00
#
_symmetry.space_group_name_H-M   'P 1'
#
loop_
_entity.id
_entity.type
_entity.pdbx_description
1 polymer ?
#
loop_
_entity_poly.entity_id
_entity_poly.type
_entity_poly.pdbx_seq_one_letter_code
_entity_poly.pdbx_strand_id
1 'polypeptide(L)'
;MDCSDFLGRYSDFRDGLITDPRVLLELERHRRVCRRCARYHYAVSRGVDALRGLGEIEPSPAFRRELRARLAAVLGAGRQPALTPAGLAAAVLVAVAGALLVYEGLAARRSAELARERRSMPIVVVNPSVPFVSFTGSDAPHSPTVVVPASASHPGADAAIAP
;
A
#
# COMPACT_ATOMS: atom_id res chain seq x y z
N MET A 1 -15.03 9.16 46.81
CA MET A 1 -13.82 8.31 46.94
C MET A 1 -13.26 8.38 48.35
N ASP A 2 -12.66 7.29 48.81
CA ASP A 2 -11.97 7.22 50.09
C ASP A 2 -10.47 7.54 49.97
N CYS A 3 -9.73 7.43 51.08
CA CYS A 3 -8.29 7.71 51.10
C CYS A 3 -7.47 6.65 50.36
N SER A 4 -7.87 5.38 50.38
CA SER A 4 -7.18 4.29 49.69
C SER A 4 -7.28 4.47 48.17
N ASP A 5 -8.47 4.78 47.66
CA ASP A 5 -8.72 5.10 46.25
C ASP A 5 -7.86 6.27 45.80
N PHE A 6 -7.82 7.33 46.62
CA PHE A 6 -7.02 8.52 46.34
C PHE A 6 -5.54 8.17 46.25
N LEU A 7 -5.00 7.43 47.23
CA LEU A 7 -3.58 7.06 47.26
C LEU A 7 -3.22 6.10 46.12
N GLY A 8 -4.11 5.17 45.77
CA GLY A 8 -3.91 4.25 44.65
C GLY A 8 -3.82 4.96 43.30
N ARG A 9 -4.48 6.11 43.14
CA ARG A 9 -4.47 6.93 41.91
C ARG A 9 -3.60 8.18 42.02
N TYR A 10 -2.88 8.37 43.13
CA TYR A 10 -2.22 9.64 43.41
C TYR A 10 -1.05 9.93 42.45
N SER A 11 -0.26 8.92 42.08
CA SER A 11 0.88 9.13 41.18
C SER A 11 0.40 9.61 39.82
N ASP A 12 -0.56 8.89 39.22
CA ASP A 12 -1.17 9.27 37.94
C ASP A 12 -1.81 10.66 38.00
N PHE A 13 -2.48 10.98 39.12
CA PHE A 13 -3.04 12.31 39.36
C PHE A 13 -1.96 13.39 39.41
N ARG A 14 -0.86 13.15 40.13
CA ARG A 14 0.26 14.08 40.28
C ARG A 14 1.00 14.30 38.97
N ASP A 15 1.17 13.23 38.21
CA ASP A 15 1.94 13.21 36.96
C ASP A 15 1.08 13.65 35.76
N GLY A 16 -0.21 13.96 35.98
CA GLY A 16 -1.11 14.45 34.94
C GLY A 16 -1.55 13.38 33.94
N LEU A 17 -1.49 12.11 34.32
CA LEU A 17 -1.84 10.97 33.46
C LEU A 17 -3.33 10.64 33.47
N ILE A 18 -4.10 11.21 34.41
CA ILE A 18 -5.55 11.04 34.46
C ILE A 18 -6.20 11.93 33.42
N THR A 19 -6.83 11.31 32.43
CA THR A 19 -7.49 12.00 31.31
C THR A 19 -8.99 12.20 31.53
N ASP A 20 -9.64 11.41 32.39
CA ASP A 20 -11.06 11.56 32.70
C ASP A 20 -11.31 12.79 33.59
N PRO A 21 -12.04 13.83 33.09
CA PRO A 21 -12.30 15.05 33.85
C PRO A 21 -13.10 14.80 35.14
N ARG A 22 -13.99 13.80 35.17
CA ARG A 22 -14.78 13.50 36.37
C ARG A 22 -13.90 12.95 37.48
N VAL A 23 -13.00 12.05 37.13
CA VAL A 23 -12.04 11.46 38.07
C VAL A 23 -11.08 12.52 38.61
N LEU A 24 -10.60 13.43 37.75
CA LEU A 24 -9.78 14.58 38.18
C LEU A 24 -10.52 15.45 39.21
N LEU A 25 -11.77 15.82 38.94
CA LEU A 25 -12.58 16.63 39.85
C LEU A 25 -12.82 15.93 41.20
N GLU A 26 -13.07 14.62 41.20
CA GLU A 26 -13.24 13.86 42.44
C GLU A 26 -11.96 13.83 43.28
N LEU A 27 -10.82 13.59 42.66
CA LEU A 27 -9.50 13.60 43.30
C LEU A 27 -9.16 14.98 43.86
N GLU A 28 -9.40 16.04 43.08
CA GLU A 28 -9.22 17.41 43.54
C GLU A 28 -10.10 17.74 44.73
N ARG A 29 -11.39 17.38 44.67
CA ARG A 29 -12.33 17.59 45.77
C ARG A 29 -11.86 16.83 47.02
N HIS A 30 -11.46 15.56 46.88
CA HIS A 30 -10.97 14.78 48.00
C HIS A 30 -9.70 15.41 48.61
N ARG A 31 -8.74 15.84 47.79
CA ARG A 31 -7.53 16.54 48.26
C ARG A 31 -7.87 17.81 49.05
N ARG A 32 -8.89 18.56 48.64
CA ARG A 32 -9.31 19.81 49.31
C ARG A 32 -10.01 19.54 50.65
N VAL A 33 -10.81 18.48 50.74
CA VAL A 33 -11.64 18.18 51.92
C VAL A 33 -10.88 17.32 52.95
N CYS A 34 -10.11 16.34 52.51
CA CYS A 34 -9.41 15.40 53.39
C CYS A 34 -8.05 15.95 53.85
N ARG A 35 -7.95 16.32 55.13
CA ARG A 35 -6.70 16.83 55.73
C ARG A 35 -5.52 15.86 55.61
N ARG A 36 -5.75 14.54 55.68
CA ARG A 36 -4.69 13.53 55.55
C ARG A 36 -4.09 13.52 54.14
N CYS A 37 -4.93 13.44 53.12
CA CYS A 37 -4.51 13.46 51.72
C CYS A 37 -3.92 14.82 51.30
N ALA A 38 -4.43 15.92 51.86
CA ALA A 38 -3.84 17.25 51.67
C ALA A 38 -2.39 17.34 52.19
N ARG A 39 -2.14 16.84 53.42
CA ARG A 39 -0.79 16.79 54.00
C ARG A 39 0.15 15.90 53.19
N TYR A 40 -0.34 14.74 52.75
CA TYR A 40 0.42 13.85 51.89
C TYR A 40 0.82 14.56 50.59
N HIS A 41 -0.14 15.18 49.90
CA HIS A 41 0.14 15.94 48.69
C HIS A 41 1.17 17.06 48.92
N TYR A 42 1.02 17.81 50.02
CA TYR A 42 1.97 18.87 50.38
C TYR A 42 3.38 18.33 50.62
N ALA A 43 3.53 17.27 51.41
CA ALA A 43 4.83 16.67 51.72
C ALA A 43 5.54 16.17 50.46
N VAL A 44 4.83 15.45 49.59
CA VAL A 44 5.39 14.94 48.33
C VAL A 44 5.76 16.10 47.40
N SER A 45 4.89 17.10 47.23
CA SER A 45 5.19 18.27 46.39
C SER A 45 6.42 19.02 46.87
N ARG A 46 6.50 19.31 48.17
CA ARG A 46 7.67 19.96 48.77
C ARG A 46 8.96 19.15 48.60
N GLY A 47 8.90 17.84 48.77
CA GLY A 47 10.06 16.96 48.59
C GLY A 47 10.57 16.98 47.15
N VAL A 48 9.67 16.88 46.17
CA VAL A 48 10.04 16.95 44.74
C VAL A 48 10.58 18.33 44.38
N ASP A 49 9.98 19.41 44.86
CA ASP A 49 10.46 20.77 44.60
C ASP A 49 11.85 20.99 45.21
N ALA A 50 12.11 20.44 46.41
CA ALA A 50 13.43 20.48 47.04
C ALA A 50 14.48 19.72 46.21
N LEU A 51 14.14 18.53 45.71
CA LEU A 51 15.03 17.75 44.84
C LEU A 51 15.32 18.47 43.52
N ARG A 52 14.31 19.06 42.89
CA ARG A 52 14.49 19.87 41.67
C ARG A 52 15.36 21.10 41.92
N GLY A 53 15.32 21.65 43.13
CA GLY A 53 16.17 22.77 43.55
C GLY A 53 17.66 22.43 43.69
N LEU A 54 18.04 21.16 43.73
CA LEU A 54 19.44 20.73 43.85
C LEU A 54 20.26 20.88 42.55
N GLY A 55 19.62 21.32 41.46
CA GLY A 55 20.26 21.50 40.16
C GLY A 55 20.15 20.28 39.25
N GLU A 56 20.43 20.48 37.97
CA GLU A 56 20.43 19.40 36.99
C GLU A 56 21.57 18.43 37.28
N ILE A 57 21.24 17.14 37.38
CA ILE A 57 22.23 16.07 37.44
C ILE A 57 22.75 15.89 36.01
N GLU A 58 23.96 16.36 35.73
CA GLU A 58 24.58 16.14 34.43
C GLU A 58 24.89 14.63 34.27
N PRO A 59 24.24 13.93 33.32
CA PRO A 59 24.51 12.52 33.10
C PRO A 59 25.91 12.32 32.52
N SER A 60 26.50 11.15 32.72
CA SER A 60 27.81 10.85 32.14
C SER A 60 27.77 10.94 30.61
N PRO A 61 28.87 11.30 29.93
CA PRO A 61 28.91 11.35 28.46
C PRO A 61 28.54 10.01 27.79
N ALA A 62 28.80 8.90 28.49
CA ALA A 62 28.46 7.56 28.04
C ALA A 62 26.99 7.17 28.27
N PHE A 63 26.26 7.89 29.14
CA PHE A 63 24.90 7.54 29.57
C PHE A 63 23.96 7.32 28.40
N ARG A 64 23.96 8.20 27.40
CA ARG A 64 23.09 8.07 26.22
C ARG A 64 23.37 6.78 25.44
N ARG A 65 24.64 6.39 25.32
CA ARG A 65 25.03 5.16 24.63
C ARG A 65 24.57 3.93 25.41
N GLU A 66 24.80 3.92 26.72
CA GLU A 66 24.42 2.80 27.57
C GLU A 66 22.89 2.66 27.70
N LEU A 67 22.18 3.78 27.84
CA LEU A 67 20.72 3.81 27.87
C LEU A 67 20.13 3.20 26.60
N ARG A 68 20.65 3.57 25.42
CA ARG A 68 20.22 2.99 24.15
C ARG A 68 20.49 1.49 24.08
N ALA A 69 21.66 1.04 24.52
CA ALA A 69 22.00 -0.38 24.53
C ALA A 69 21.04 -1.18 25.44
N ARG A 70 20.74 -0.66 26.63
CA ARG A 70 19.79 -1.29 27.57
C ARG A 70 18.36 -1.28 27.04
N LEU A 71 17.89 -0.16 26.47
CA LEU A 71 16.57 -0.07 25.86
C LEU A 71 16.45 -1.02 24.66
N ALA A 72 17.49 -1.12 23.82
CA ALA A 72 17.51 -2.07 22.71
C ALA A 72 17.45 -3.52 23.18
N ALA A 73 18.12 -3.86 24.28
CA ALA A 73 18.03 -5.19 24.88
C ALA A 73 16.61 -5.50 25.38
N VAL A 74 15.96 -4.57 26.09
CA VAL A 74 14.60 -4.76 26.61
C VAL A 74 13.56 -4.82 25.48
N LEU A 75 13.60 -3.87 24.56
CA LEU A 75 12.67 -3.80 23.43
C LEU A 75 12.92 -4.93 22.42
N GLY A 76 14.18 -5.29 22.20
CA GLY A 76 14.57 -6.38 21.31
C GLY A 76 14.23 -7.76 21.86
N ALA A 77 14.31 -7.95 23.19
CA ALA A 77 13.90 -9.20 23.85
C ALA A 77 12.38 -9.45 23.75
N GLY A 78 11.55 -8.38 23.80
CA GLY A 78 10.10 -8.49 23.64
C GLY A 78 9.59 -8.53 22.20
N ARG A 79 10.47 -8.28 21.21
CA ARG A 79 10.13 -8.19 19.78
C ARG A 79 10.73 -9.33 18.97
N GLN A 80 10.78 -10.53 19.54
CA GLN A 80 10.81 -11.73 18.70
C GLN A 80 9.35 -11.99 18.30
N PRO A 81 8.91 -11.71 17.07
CA PRO A 81 7.66 -12.30 16.61
C PRO A 81 7.90 -13.80 16.66
N ALA A 82 7.37 -14.47 17.71
CA ALA A 82 7.29 -15.91 17.68
C ALA A 82 6.58 -16.23 16.37
N LEU A 83 7.24 -16.96 15.45
CA LEU A 83 6.60 -17.44 14.24
C LEU A 83 5.47 -18.34 14.71
N THR A 84 4.28 -17.78 14.83
CA THR A 84 3.10 -18.56 15.14
C THR A 84 2.79 -19.41 13.91
N PRO A 85 2.24 -20.61 14.07
CA PRO A 85 1.80 -21.43 12.95
C PRO A 85 0.89 -20.66 11.98
N ALA A 86 0.08 -19.74 12.52
CA ALA A 86 -0.78 -18.84 11.75
C ALA A 86 0.01 -17.81 10.91
N GLY A 87 1.10 -17.25 11.45
CA GLY A 87 1.97 -16.31 10.71
C GLY A 87 2.69 -16.98 9.55
N LEU A 88 3.14 -18.22 9.73
CA LEU A 88 3.72 -19.04 8.65
C LEU A 88 2.70 -19.34 7.56
N ALA A 89 1.49 -19.77 7.93
CA ALA A 89 0.43 -20.04 6.97
C ALA A 89 0.06 -18.79 6.15
N ALA A 90 -0.06 -17.62 6.81
CA ALA A 90 -0.33 -16.36 6.13
C ALA A 90 0.79 -15.98 5.14
N ALA A 91 2.06 -16.14 5.53
CA ALA A 91 3.19 -15.85 4.65
C ALA A 91 3.20 -16.77 3.41
N VAL A 92 2.91 -18.06 3.59
CA VAL A 92 2.80 -19.02 2.48
C VAL A 92 1.64 -18.65 1.56
N LEU A 93 0.47 -18.29 2.10
CA LEU A 93 -0.67 -17.88 1.29
C LEU A 93 -0.36 -16.63 0.46
N VAL A 94 0.31 -15.63 1.04
CA VAL A 94 0.73 -14.42 0.32
C VAL A 94 1.74 -14.76 -0.78
N ALA A 95 2.71 -15.63 -0.51
CA ALA A 95 3.69 -16.07 -1.50
C ALA A 95 3.03 -16.82 -2.66
N VAL A 96 2.11 -17.75 -2.36
CA VAL A 96 1.35 -18.51 -3.36
C VAL A 96 0.47 -17.59 -4.19
N ALA A 97 -0.26 -16.67 -3.56
CA ALA A 97 -1.08 -15.68 -4.25
C ALA A 97 -0.24 -14.81 -5.19
N GLY A 98 0.93 -14.34 -4.73
CA GLY A 98 1.87 -13.58 -5.55
C GLY A 98 2.39 -14.38 -6.75
N ALA A 99 2.74 -15.66 -6.55
CA ALA A 99 3.19 -16.54 -7.63
C ALA A 99 2.10 -16.78 -8.69
N LEU A 100 0.85 -17.00 -8.26
CA LEU A 100 -0.31 -17.10 -9.16
C LEU A 100 -0.54 -15.82 -9.96
N LEU A 101 -0.43 -14.66 -9.31
CA LEU A 101 -0.60 -13.36 -9.96
C LEU A 101 0.47 -13.12 -11.05
N VAL A 102 1.72 -13.49 -10.76
CA VAL A 102 2.81 -13.43 -11.75
C VAL A 102 2.58 -14.42 -12.89
N TYR A 103 2.16 -15.65 -12.58
CA TYR A 103 1.89 -16.68 -13.57
C TYR A 103 0.79 -16.27 -14.55
N GLU A 104 -0.36 -15.82 -14.04
CA GLU A 104 -1.47 -15.32 -14.85
C GLU A 104 -1.05 -14.10 -15.69
N GLY A 105 -0.27 -13.19 -15.11
CA GLY A 105 0.28 -12.04 -15.84
C GLY A 105 1.18 -12.45 -17.02
N LEU A 106 2.01 -13.48 -16.86
CA LEU A 106 2.85 -14.01 -17.92
C LEU A 106 2.04 -14.79 -18.97
N ALA A 107 1.08 -15.61 -18.54
CA ALA A 107 0.20 -16.37 -19.42
C ALA A 107 -0.66 -15.44 -20.31
N ALA A 108 -1.21 -14.37 -19.73
CA ALA A 108 -1.98 -13.36 -20.45
C ALA A 108 -1.14 -12.59 -21.48
N ARG A 109 0.13 -12.31 -21.18
CA ARG A 109 1.05 -11.69 -22.17
C ARG A 109 1.34 -12.63 -23.33
N ARG A 110 1.58 -13.91 -23.05
CA ARG A 110 1.84 -14.92 -24.08
C ARG A 110 0.64 -15.13 -25.00
N SER A 111 -0.58 -15.17 -24.46
CA SER A 111 -1.79 -15.30 -25.27
C SER A 111 -2.06 -14.06 -26.13
N ALA A 112 -1.80 -12.86 -25.59
CA ALA A 112 -1.90 -11.61 -26.36
C ALA A 112 -0.89 -11.55 -27.51
N GLU A 113 0.33 -12.04 -27.30
CA GLU A 113 1.37 -12.13 -28.33
C GLU A 113 0.99 -13.08 -29.46
N LEU A 114 0.51 -14.29 -29.12
CA LEU A 114 0.01 -15.25 -30.10
C LEU A 114 -1.22 -14.73 -30.88
N ALA A 115 -2.13 -14.04 -30.20
CA ALA A 115 -3.30 -13.42 -30.85
C ALA A 115 -2.90 -12.30 -31.81
N ARG A 116 -1.83 -11.54 -31.50
CA ARG A 116 -1.27 -10.50 -32.37
C ARG A 116 -0.63 -11.11 -33.61
N GLU A 117 0.14 -12.18 -33.44
CA GLU A 117 0.77 -12.91 -34.55
C GLU A 117 -0.27 -13.49 -35.51
N ARG A 118 -1.33 -14.12 -34.98
CA ARG A 118 -2.45 -14.69 -35.76
C ARG A 118 -3.23 -13.64 -36.56
N ARG A 119 -3.31 -12.41 -36.06
CA ARG A 119 -3.96 -11.28 -36.74
C ARG A 119 -3.09 -10.70 -37.87
N SER A 120 -1.78 -10.98 -37.87
CA SER A 120 -0.84 -10.55 -38.91
C SER A 120 -0.77 -11.48 -40.12
N MET A 121 -1.34 -12.69 -40.02
CA MET A 121 -1.45 -13.56 -41.19
C MET A 121 -2.59 -13.09 -42.10
N PRO A 122 -2.32 -12.76 -43.38
CA PRO A 122 -3.40 -12.45 -44.31
C PRO A 122 -4.25 -13.71 -44.54
N ILE A 123 -5.57 -13.59 -44.37
CA ILE A 123 -6.49 -14.63 -44.81
C ILE A 123 -6.47 -14.66 -46.33
N VAL A 124 -5.92 -15.73 -46.92
CA VAL A 124 -5.98 -15.96 -48.36
C VAL A 124 -7.28 -16.69 -48.65
N VAL A 125 -8.31 -15.94 -49.07
CA VAL A 125 -9.54 -16.53 -49.63
C VAL A 125 -9.28 -16.82 -51.10
N VAL A 126 -9.11 -18.10 -51.45
CA VAL A 126 -9.04 -18.51 -52.85
C VAL A 126 -10.47 -18.66 -53.36
N ASN A 127 -10.93 -17.71 -54.17
CA ASN A 127 -12.19 -17.82 -54.90
C ASN A 127 -11.88 -18.43 -56.29
N PRO A 128 -12.30 -19.67 -56.58
CA PRO A 128 -11.85 -20.38 -57.79
C PRO A 128 -12.58 -19.97 -59.09
N SER A 129 -13.34 -18.89 -59.10
CA SER A 129 -13.99 -18.38 -60.33
C SER A 129 -13.69 -16.89 -60.51
N VAL A 130 -12.85 -16.63 -61.52
CA VAL A 130 -12.30 -15.35 -62.06
C VAL A 130 -11.22 -14.64 -61.22
N PRO A 131 -10.03 -14.33 -61.80
CA PRO A 131 -8.95 -13.67 -61.07
C PRO A 131 -9.20 -12.16 -61.01
N PHE A 132 -9.51 -11.64 -59.83
CA PHE A 132 -9.31 -10.24 -59.51
C PHE A 132 -8.53 -10.11 -58.21
N VAL A 133 -7.57 -9.19 -58.18
CA VAL A 133 -6.79 -8.86 -56.98
C VAL A 133 -7.43 -7.61 -56.38
N SER A 134 -7.98 -7.73 -55.17
CA SER A 134 -8.54 -6.59 -54.42
C SER A 134 -7.67 -6.30 -53.20
N PHE A 135 -7.08 -5.12 -53.15
CA PHE A 135 -6.36 -4.62 -51.98
C PHE A 135 -7.32 -3.76 -51.16
N THR A 136 -7.94 -4.33 -50.14
CA THR A 136 -8.60 -3.51 -49.11
C THR A 136 -7.61 -3.32 -47.96
N GLY A 137 -6.85 -2.23 -48.04
CA GLY A 137 -6.10 -1.71 -46.89
C GLY A 137 -7.11 -1.21 -45.86
N SER A 138 -7.13 -1.85 -44.70
CA SER A 138 -7.93 -1.43 -43.56
C SER A 138 -7.25 -0.24 -42.89
N ASP A 139 -7.47 0.98 -43.41
CA ASP A 139 -7.56 2.22 -42.61
C ASP A 139 -8.14 3.40 -43.44
N ALA A 140 -9.42 3.70 -43.15
CA ALA A 140 -10.16 4.95 -43.36
C ALA A 140 -10.73 5.29 -44.78
N PRO A 141 -11.70 6.24 -44.91
CA PRO A 141 -13.14 5.97 -45.04
C PRO A 141 -13.72 6.15 -46.46
N HIS A 142 -14.77 5.38 -46.73
CA HIS A 142 -15.76 5.44 -47.82
C HIS A 142 -15.53 6.39 -49.00
N SER A 143 -15.04 5.83 -50.11
CA SER A 143 -15.57 6.05 -51.46
C SER A 143 -15.09 4.91 -52.36
N PRO A 144 -15.97 4.04 -52.89
CA PRO A 144 -15.54 3.03 -53.85
C PRO A 144 -15.24 3.72 -55.18
N THR A 145 -13.98 4.06 -55.43
CA THR A 145 -13.54 4.46 -56.77
C THR A 145 -13.61 3.23 -57.67
N VAL A 146 -14.69 3.11 -58.44
CA VAL A 146 -14.86 2.09 -59.46
C VAL A 146 -13.86 2.40 -60.59
N VAL A 147 -12.72 1.70 -60.60
CA VAL A 147 -11.78 1.76 -61.72
C VAL A 147 -12.26 0.78 -62.79
N VAL A 148 -12.79 1.31 -63.89
CA VAL A 148 -13.15 0.54 -65.08
C VAL A 148 -11.86 0.13 -65.79
N PRO A 149 -11.59 -1.17 -66.01
CA PRO A 149 -10.36 -1.60 -66.66
C PRO A 149 -10.39 -1.27 -68.17
N ALA A 150 -9.26 -0.75 -68.66
CA ALA A 150 -9.04 -0.30 -70.05
C ALA A 150 -8.96 -1.42 -71.10
N SER A 151 -9.37 -2.65 -70.78
CA SER A 151 -9.29 -3.81 -71.69
C SER A 151 -10.60 -4.08 -72.46
N ALA A 152 -11.56 -3.16 -72.41
CA ALA A 152 -12.80 -3.21 -73.20
C ALA A 152 -12.75 -2.36 -74.48
N SER A 153 -11.59 -2.26 -75.14
CA SER A 153 -11.48 -1.66 -76.47
C SER A 153 -10.73 -2.58 -77.42
N HIS A 154 -11.44 -3.54 -78.01
CA HIS A 154 -11.28 -3.88 -79.43
C HIS A 154 -12.48 -4.71 -79.92
N PRO A 155 -13.38 -4.15 -80.76
CA PRO A 155 -14.14 -4.94 -81.71
C PRO A 155 -13.24 -5.27 -82.92
N GLY A 156 -13.30 -6.53 -83.35
CA GLY A 156 -12.40 -7.11 -84.33
C GLY A 156 -12.64 -6.71 -85.80
N ALA A 157 -11.71 -7.22 -86.61
CA ALA A 157 -11.80 -7.62 -88.03
C ALA A 157 -12.57 -6.70 -89.00
N ASP A 158 -11.87 -6.02 -89.92
CA ASP A 158 -11.60 -6.58 -91.25
C ASP A 158 -10.90 -5.57 -92.21
N ALA A 159 -10.16 -6.16 -93.15
CA ALA A 159 -9.90 -5.72 -94.52
C ALA A 159 -8.88 -4.59 -94.86
N ALA A 160 -7.80 -5.06 -95.52
CA ALA A 160 -7.30 -4.63 -96.83
C ALA A 160 -6.22 -3.51 -96.96
N ILE A 161 -4.98 -3.99 -97.23
CA ILE A 161 -4.08 -3.68 -98.36
C ILE A 161 -3.73 -2.20 -98.66
N ALA A 162 -2.46 -1.86 -98.34
CA ALA A 162 -1.38 -1.11 -99.04
C ALA A 162 -1.68 -0.29 -100.32
N PRO A 163 -0.81 0.67 -100.73
CA PRO A 163 0.53 1.03 -100.21
C PRO A 163 0.63 2.35 -99.42
#